data_AF-S4RJ09-F1
#
_entry.id   AF-S4RJ09-F1
#
_cell.length_a   1.000
_cell.length_b   1.000
_cell.length_c   1.000
_cell.angle_alpha   90.00
_cell.angle_beta   90.00
_cell.angle_gamma   90.00
#
_symmetry.space_group_name_H-M   'P 1'
#
loop_
_entity.id
_entity.type
_entity.pdbx_description
1 polymer ?
#
loop_
_entity_poly.entity_id
_entity_poly.type
_entity_poly.pdbx_seq_one_letter_code
_entity_poly.pdbx_strand_id
1 'polypeptide(L)'
;LCHQLNEWQEDWVTFFSRQQLQLQLDMIEKDYGERETRELWSRLQLRLGDFFRDVEVVLALLHSDIWTGNAAEINEGPVIFDPASFYGHSEYELAIAGYKKKLQ
;
A
#
# COMPACT_ATOMS: atom_id res chain seq x y z
N LEU A 1 4.57 -12.41 -7.82
CA LEU A 1 3.57 -11.33 -7.71
C LEU A 1 2.46 -11.82 -6.81
N CYS A 2 2.34 -11.22 -5.64
CA CYS A 2 1.28 -11.55 -4.68
C CYS A 2 -0.06 -11.09 -5.25
N HIS A 3 -1.10 -11.89 -5.08
CA HIS A 3 -2.45 -11.49 -5.45
C HIS A 3 -2.91 -10.43 -4.44
N GLN A 4 -3.18 -9.20 -4.91
CA GLN A 4 -3.78 -8.18 -4.04
C GLN A 4 -5.23 -8.58 -3.75
N LEU A 5 -5.58 -8.63 -2.46
CA LEU A 5 -6.99 -8.70 -2.06
C LEU A 5 -7.54 -7.27 -2.13
N ASN A 6 -8.57 -7.08 -2.95
CA ASN A 6 -9.21 -5.79 -3.18
C ASN A 6 -10.73 -5.89 -2.93
N GLU A 7 -11.12 -6.64 -1.90
CA GLU A 7 -12.52 -6.73 -1.49
C GLU A 7 -12.97 -5.39 -0.91
N TRP A 8 -14.16 -4.93 -1.31
CA TRP A 8 -14.73 -3.69 -0.78
C TRP A 8 -14.83 -3.73 0.74
N GLN A 9 -14.47 -2.62 1.38
CA GLN A 9 -14.56 -2.40 2.82
C GLN A 9 -15.28 -1.08 3.07
N GLU A 10 -15.89 -0.97 4.24
CA GLU A 10 -16.62 0.25 4.64
C GLU A 10 -15.68 1.38 5.09
N ASP A 11 -14.46 1.05 5.50
CA ASP A 11 -13.46 2.01 5.95
C ASP A 11 -12.04 1.71 5.47
N TRP A 12 -11.26 2.77 5.27
CA TRP A 12 -9.89 2.70 4.80
C TRP A 12 -8.95 1.97 5.75
N VAL A 13 -9.12 2.14 7.06
CA VAL A 13 -8.20 1.57 8.05
C VAL A 13 -8.32 0.04 8.06
N THR A 14 -9.53 -0.50 7.95
CA THR A 14 -9.78 -1.93 7.79
C THR A 14 -9.18 -2.47 6.50
N PHE A 15 -9.40 -1.77 5.37
CA PHE A 15 -8.81 -2.16 4.09
C PHE A 15 -7.27 -2.20 4.18
N PHE A 16 -6.66 -1.09 4.59
CA PHE A 16 -5.21 -0.94 4.65
C PHE A 16 -4.55 -1.92 5.64
N SER A 17 -5.17 -2.14 6.81
CA SER A 17 -4.62 -3.08 7.79
C SER A 17 -4.71 -4.54 7.36
N ARG A 18 -5.87 -4.98 6.85
CA ARG A 18 -6.14 -6.40 6.59
C ARG A 18 -5.71 -6.84 5.20
N GLN A 19 -5.96 -6.00 4.19
CA GLN A 19 -5.78 -6.38 2.79
C GLN A 19 -4.48 -5.86 2.19
N GLN A 20 -3.78 -4.96 2.86
CA GLN A 20 -2.44 -4.52 2.45
C GLN A 20 -1.37 -4.99 3.44
N LEU A 21 -1.36 -4.47 4.67
CA LEU A 21 -0.28 -4.71 5.62
C LEU A 21 -0.23 -6.16 6.14
N GLN A 22 -1.35 -6.71 6.61
CA GLN A 22 -1.40 -8.07 7.16
C GLN A 22 -0.91 -9.12 6.15
N LEU A 23 -1.30 -9.01 4.87
CA LEU A 23 -0.87 -9.96 3.84
C LEU A 23 0.65 -9.96 3.65
N GLN A 24 1.29 -8.79 3.64
CA GLN A 24 2.75 -8.71 3.52
C GLN A 24 3.44 -9.29 4.75
N LEU A 25 2.89 -9.04 5.94
CA LEU A 25 3.44 -9.55 7.20
C LEU A 25 3.29 -11.07 7.33
N ASP A 26 2.15 -11.62 6.88
CA ASP A 26 1.93 -13.07 6.83
C ASP A 26 2.93 -13.75 5.87
N MET A 27 3.26 -13.10 4.75
CA MET A 27 4.30 -13.58 3.83
C MET A 27 5.69 -13.54 4.47
N ILE A 28 6.04 -12.44 5.14
CA ILE A 28 7.33 -12.31 5.82
C ILE A 28 7.47 -13.36 6.94
N GLU A 29 6.43 -13.55 7.75
CA GLU A 29 6.43 -14.56 8.81
C GLU A 29 6.58 -15.97 8.21
N LYS A 30 5.86 -16.26 7.12
CA LYS A 30 5.93 -17.56 6.45
C LYS A 30 7.30 -17.84 5.81
N ASP A 31 7.88 -16.86 5.14
CA ASP A 31 9.08 -17.06 4.33
C ASP A 31 10.38 -16.87 5.13
N TYR A 32 10.34 -16.07 6.21
CA TYR A 32 11.54 -15.71 7.00
C TYR A 32 11.43 -16.04 8.50
N GLY A 33 10.25 -16.40 9.01
CA GLY A 33 10.07 -16.78 10.42
C GLY A 33 10.29 -15.64 11.43
N GLU A 34 10.11 -14.39 10.99
CA GLU A 34 10.48 -13.20 11.77
C GLU A 34 9.46 -12.87 12.86
N ARG A 35 9.73 -13.35 14.08
CA ARG A 35 8.83 -13.18 15.24
C ARG A 35 8.71 -11.75 15.74
N GLU A 36 9.77 -10.96 15.65
CA GLU A 36 9.78 -9.55 16.10
C GLU A 36 8.79 -8.70 15.29
N THR A 37 8.76 -8.89 13.97
CA THR A 37 7.82 -8.23 13.06
C THR A 37 6.37 -8.47 13.46
N ARG A 38 6.02 -9.70 13.86
CA ARG A 38 4.67 -10.04 14.35
C ARG A 38 4.33 -9.33 15.67
N GLU A 39 5.27 -9.28 16.61
CA GLU A 39 5.07 -8.63 17.91
C GLU A 39 4.89 -7.11 17.75
N LEU A 40 5.69 -6.48 16.90
CA LEU A 40 5.57 -5.06 16.55
C LEU A 40 4.26 -4.78 15.81
N TRP A 41 3.88 -5.63 14.85
CA TRP A 41 2.61 -5.51 14.15
C TRP A 41 1.41 -5.57 15.09
N SER A 42 1.39 -6.53 16.01
CA SER A 42 0.32 -6.66 17.01
C SER A 42 0.14 -5.39 17.83
N ARG A 43 1.24 -4.71 18.17
CA ARG A 43 1.21 -3.42 18.88
C ARG A 43 0.73 -2.27 17.99
N LEU A 44 1.10 -2.27 16.71
CA LEU A 44 0.70 -1.24 15.75
C LEU A 44 -0.79 -1.35 15.40
N GLN A 45 -1.32 -2.55 15.19
CA GLN A 45 -2.73 -2.78 14.87
C GLN A 45 -3.67 -2.14 15.88
N LEU A 46 -3.35 -2.23 17.17
CA LEU A 46 -4.13 -1.65 18.26
C LEU A 46 -4.19 -0.12 18.23
N ARG A 47 -3.21 0.53 17.60
CA ARG A 47 -3.11 2.00 17.50
C ARG A 47 -3.33 2.51 16.09
N LEU A 48 -3.56 1.65 15.10
CA LEU A 48 -3.58 2.08 13.71
C LEU A 48 -4.69 3.09 13.45
N GLY A 49 -5.88 2.86 14.02
CA GLY A 49 -7.00 3.80 13.92
C GLY A 49 -6.70 5.17 14.52
N ASP A 50 -5.77 5.26 15.48
CA ASP A 50 -5.41 6.52 16.14
C ASP A 50 -4.72 7.49 15.19
N PHE A 51 -4.01 6.97 14.19
CA PHE A 51 -3.35 7.79 13.16
C PHE A 51 -4.33 8.42 12.18
N PHE A 52 -5.58 7.98 12.16
CA PHE A 52 -6.59 8.43 11.18
C PHE A 52 -7.80 9.14 11.81
N ARG A 53 -7.84 9.34 13.14
CA ARG A 53 -9.03 9.91 13.83
C ARG A 53 -9.42 11.31 13.35
N ASP A 54 -8.44 12.14 13.03
CA ASP A 54 -8.63 13.54 12.61
C ASP A 54 -8.17 13.76 11.16
N VAL A 55 -8.07 12.68 10.38
CA VAL A 55 -7.64 12.72 8.97
C VAL A 55 -8.86 12.52 8.09
N GLU A 56 -9.09 13.45 7.16
CA GLU A 56 -10.09 13.27 6.11
C GLU A 56 -9.57 12.27 5.08
N VAL A 57 -10.15 11.08 5.07
CA VAL A 57 -9.79 10.05 4.10
C VAL A 57 -10.50 10.29 2.78
N VAL A 58 -9.79 10.86 1.82
CA VAL A 58 -10.27 11.03 0.45
C VAL A 58 -9.93 9.79 -0.38
N LEU A 59 -10.97 9.05 -0.79
CA LEU A 59 -10.82 7.89 -1.67
C LEU A 59 -10.58 8.33 -3.12
N ALA A 60 -9.55 7.76 -3.75
CA ALA A 60 -9.21 7.98 -5.15
C ALA A 60 -8.86 6.65 -5.83
N LEU A 61 -8.96 6.62 -7.16
CA LEU A 61 -8.40 5.53 -7.95
C LEU A 61 -6.88 5.66 -7.97
N LEU A 62 -6.18 4.65 -7.47
CA LEU A 62 -4.73 4.64 -7.34
C LEU A 62 -4.08 3.81 -8.45
N HIS A 63 -2.87 4.19 -8.88
CA HIS A 63 -1.97 3.36 -9.66
C HIS A 63 -1.28 2.32 -8.76
N SER A 64 -0.88 2.75 -7.56
CA SER A 64 -0.38 1.94 -6.44
C SER A 64 0.98 1.24 -6.64
N ASP A 65 1.54 1.29 -7.84
CA ASP A 65 2.92 0.90 -8.16
C ASP A 65 3.63 2.02 -8.95
N ILE A 66 3.48 3.29 -8.54
CA ILE A 66 4.12 4.41 -9.23
C ILE A 66 5.58 4.58 -8.79
N TRP A 67 6.49 4.56 -9.76
CA TRP A 67 7.92 4.85 -9.61
C TRP A 67 8.51 5.12 -10.99
N THR A 68 9.77 5.53 -11.07
CA THR A 68 10.41 5.90 -12.35
C THR A 68 10.44 4.76 -13.40
N GLY A 69 10.28 3.51 -12.98
CA GLY A 69 10.19 2.37 -13.90
C GLY A 69 8.82 2.22 -14.57
N ASN A 70 7.77 2.79 -13.98
CA ASN A 70 6.37 2.68 -14.41
C ASN A 70 5.81 4.02 -14.92
N ALA A 71 6.69 4.96 -15.25
CA ALA A 71 6.34 6.27 -15.79
C ALA A 71 7.27 6.62 -16.95
N ALA A 72 6.72 7.24 -17.99
CA ALA A 72 7.47 7.77 -19.12
C ALA A 72 6.86 9.10 -19.59
N GLU A 73 7.59 9.79 -20.47
CA GLU A 73 7.13 11.02 -21.10
C GLU A 73 7.07 10.81 -22.62
N ILE A 74 5.93 11.17 -23.21
CA ILE A 74 5.72 11.19 -24.66
C ILE A 74 5.42 12.64 -25.09
N ASN A 75 5.31 12.89 -26.40
CA ASN A 75 5.10 14.24 -26.93
C ASN A 75 3.80 14.89 -26.40
N GLU A 76 2.81 14.06 -26.05
CA GLU A 76 1.51 14.46 -25.55
C GLU A 76 1.48 14.66 -24.02
N GLY A 77 2.55 14.29 -23.31
CA GLY A 77 2.68 14.44 -21.85
C GLY A 77 3.12 13.16 -21.13
N PRO A 78 2.99 13.11 -19.79
CA PRO A 78 3.38 11.96 -18.99
C PRO A 78 2.41 10.79 -19.20
N VAL A 79 2.96 9.58 -19.21
CA VAL A 79 2.22 8.31 -19.22
C VAL A 79 2.66 7.43 -18.07
N ILE A 80 1.71 6.74 -17.46
CA ILE A 80 1.94 5.75 -16.40
C ILE A 80 1.42 4.39 -16.87
N PHE A 81 2.10 3.31 -16.48
CA PHE A 81 1.82 1.96 -16.95
C PHE A 81 2.15 0.91 -15.88
N ASP A 82 1.68 -0.32 -16.10
CA ASP A 82 1.75 -1.44 -15.15
C ASP A 82 1.10 -1.15 -13.77
N PRO A 83 -0.19 -0.77 -13.74
CA PRO A 83 -0.87 -0.46 -12.50
C PRO A 83 -1.16 -1.70 -11.66
N ALA A 84 -1.16 -1.50 -10.34
CA ALA A 84 -1.70 -2.41 -9.34
C ALA A 84 -2.95 -1.77 -8.70
N SER A 85 -3.88 -1.29 -9.53
CA SER A 85 -4.90 -0.33 -9.10
C SER A 85 -5.90 -0.86 -8.07
N PHE A 86 -6.26 0.03 -7.14
CA PHE A 86 -7.40 -0.13 -6.23
C PHE A 86 -7.91 1.26 -5.81
N TYR A 87 -9.08 1.31 -5.17
CA TYR A 87 -9.59 2.55 -4.55
C TYR A 87 -9.07 2.66 -3.12
N GLY A 88 -8.38 3.76 -2.81
CA GLY A 88 -7.76 3.95 -1.51
C GLY A 88 -7.53 5.41 -1.16
N HIS A 89 -6.95 5.64 0.02
CA HIS A 89 -6.59 6.98 0.47
C HIS A 89 -5.61 7.62 -0.51
N SER A 90 -5.91 8.82 -1.02
CA SER A 90 -5.12 9.52 -2.03
C SER A 90 -3.61 9.64 -1.69
N GLU A 91 -3.27 9.93 -0.44
CA GLU A 91 -1.88 9.98 0.04
C GLU A 91 -1.08 8.67 -0.12
N TYR A 92 -1.74 7.52 -0.25
CA TYR A 92 -1.07 6.23 -0.45
C TYR A 92 -0.19 6.24 -1.70
N GLU A 93 -0.64 6.87 -2.79
CA GLU A 93 0.13 6.97 -4.03
C GLU A 93 1.44 7.75 -3.82
N LEU A 94 1.36 8.85 -3.07
CA LEU A 94 2.52 9.71 -2.78
C LEU A 94 3.55 8.99 -1.91
N ALA A 95 3.09 8.16 -0.97
CA ALA A 95 3.97 7.36 -0.12
C ALA A 95 4.79 6.34 -0.93
N ILE A 96 4.22 5.79 -2.00
CA ILE A 96 4.92 4.82 -2.87
C ILE A 96 5.79 5.51 -3.91
N ALA A 97 5.35 6.63 -4.47
CA ALA A 97 6.08 7.39 -5.47
C ALA A 97 7.51 7.78 -5.04
N GLY A 98 7.73 7.97 -3.74
CA GLY A 98 9.05 8.28 -3.17
C GLY A 98 10.02 7.10 -3.13
N TYR A 99 9.57 5.87 -3.38
CA TYR A 99 10.37 4.67 -3.26
C TYR A 99 11.19 4.40 -4.53
N LYS A 100 12.52 4.56 -4.44
CA LYS A 100 13.44 4.07 -5.47
C LYS A 100 13.70 2.58 -5.24
N LYS A 101 13.06 1.73 -6.05
CA LYS A 101 13.40 0.30 -6.13
C LYS A 101 14.87 0.19 -6.59
N LYS A 102 15.77 -0.24 -5.69
CA LYS A 102 17.12 -0.63 -6.11
C LYS A 102 16.96 -1.85 -7.00
N LEU A 103 17.28 -1.68 -8.29
CA LEU A 103 17.48 -2.81 -9.19
C LEU A 103 18.60 -3.66 -8.59
N GLN A 104 18.30 -4.92 -8.29
CA GLN A 104 19.29 -5.97 -8.04
C GLN A 104 19.87 -6.44 -9.37
#